data_AF-A0A0G1N3A7-F1
#
_entry.id   AF-A0A0G1N3A7-F1
#
_cell.length_a   1.000
_cell.length_b   1.000
_cell.length_c   1.000
_cell.angle_alpha   90.00
_cell.angle_beta   90.00
_cell.angle_gamma   90.00
#
_symmetry.space_group_name_H-M   'P 1'
#
loop_
_entity.id
_entity.type
_entity.pdbx_description
1 polymer ?
#
loop_
_entity_poly.entity_id
_entity_poly.type
_entity_poly.pdbx_seq_one_letter_code
_entity_poly.pdbx_strand_id
1 'polypeptide(L)'
;MVASNILHQAALELVKMVLTVNRKLEFTQGFDLVLVGSVVQQPEIKDEVAHRLAEANVGANVTIPTQPPVFGAVKMALRSLKS
;
A
#
# COMPACT_ATOMS: atom_id res chain seq x y z
N MET A 1 11.54 -7.65 22.20
CA MET A 1 10.08 -7.81 22.42
C MET A 1 9.48 -8.51 21.20
N VAL A 2 8.68 -9.57 21.41
CA VAL A 2 8.10 -10.39 20.33
C VAL A 2 7.16 -9.59 19.41
N ALA A 3 6.39 -8.65 19.96
CA ALA A 3 5.42 -7.85 19.19
C ALA A 3 6.06 -6.99 18.08
N SER A 4 7.18 -6.34 18.36
CA SER A 4 7.91 -5.53 17.36
C SER A 4 8.43 -6.41 16.21
N ASN A 5 8.89 -7.62 16.50
CA ASN A 5 9.30 -8.56 15.47
C ASN A 5 8.11 -9.03 14.61
N ILE A 6 6.94 -9.24 15.21
CA ILE A 6 5.71 -9.58 14.46
C ILE A 6 5.35 -8.47 13.47
N LEU A 7 5.35 -7.20 13.92
CA LEU A 7 5.06 -6.06 13.05
C LEU A 7 6.08 -5.94 11.91
N HIS A 8 7.36 -6.10 12.23
CA HIS A 8 8.42 -6.10 11.21
C HIS A 8 8.22 -7.20 10.15
N GLN A 9 7.91 -8.43 10.57
CA GLN A 9 7.61 -9.53 9.64
C GLN A 9 6.35 -9.25 8.81
N ALA A 10 5.32 -8.64 9.40
CA ALA A 10 4.11 -8.26 8.66
C ALA A 10 4.41 -7.22 7.57
N ALA A 11 5.28 -6.23 7.84
CA ALA A 11 5.74 -5.27 6.85
C ALA A 11 6.51 -5.97 5.71
N LEU A 12 7.39 -6.93 6.03
CA LEU A 12 8.12 -7.71 5.03
C LEU A 12 7.18 -8.49 4.10
N GLU A 13 6.14 -9.13 4.65
CA GLU A 13 5.16 -9.86 3.85
C GLU A 13 4.34 -8.95 2.94
N LEU A 14 3.97 -7.75 3.41
CA LEU A 14 3.32 -6.74 2.57
C LEU A 14 4.21 -6.32 1.39
N VAL A 15 5.50 -6.07 1.64
CA VAL A 15 6.47 -5.73 0.59
C VAL A 15 6.58 -6.87 -0.42
N LYS A 16 6.71 -8.12 0.03
CA LYS A 16 6.78 -9.29 -0.88
C LYS A 16 5.54 -9.41 -1.76
N MET A 17 4.36 -9.15 -1.21
CA MET A 17 3.11 -9.16 -1.96
C MET A 17 3.13 -8.10 -3.08
N VAL A 18 3.51 -6.87 -2.76
CA VAL A 18 3.62 -5.78 -3.73
C VAL A 18 4.64 -6.12 -4.83
N LEU A 19 5.83 -6.58 -4.46
CA LEU A 19 6.88 -6.95 -5.42
C LEU A 19 6.44 -8.11 -6.33
N THR A 20 5.67 -9.04 -5.78
CA THR A 20 5.12 -10.18 -6.54
C THR A 20 4.10 -9.70 -7.57
N VAL A 21 3.18 -8.82 -7.18
CA VAL A 21 2.20 -8.24 -8.10
C VAL A 21 2.91 -7.39 -9.16
N ASN A 22 3.85 -6.54 -8.76
CA ASN A 22 4.65 -5.72 -9.67
C ASN A 22 5.34 -6.55 -10.75
N ARG A 23 5.96 -7.67 -10.34
CA ARG A 23 6.62 -8.59 -11.27
C ARG A 23 5.65 -9.29 -12.21
N LYS A 24 4.49 -9.71 -11.70
CA LYS A 24 3.47 -10.42 -12.48
C LYS A 24 2.78 -9.53 -13.51
N LEU A 25 2.57 -8.26 -13.16
CA LEU A 25 1.92 -7.28 -14.02
C LEU A 25 2.90 -6.49 -14.89
N GLU A 26 4.21 -6.71 -14.68
CA GLU A 26 5.29 -6.05 -15.42
C GLU A 26 5.12 -4.53 -15.46
N PHE A 27 4.80 -3.90 -14.32
CA PHE A 27 4.71 -2.44 -14.29
C PHE A 27 6.06 -1.83 -14.66
N THR A 28 6.09 -1.14 -15.80
CA THR A 28 7.27 -0.48 -16.35
C THR A 28 7.39 0.97 -15.92
N GLN A 29 6.33 1.53 -15.33
CA GLN A 29 6.25 2.88 -14.81
C GLN A 29 5.95 2.84 -13.31
N GLY A 30 6.23 3.95 -12.62
CA GLY A 30 5.82 4.09 -11.22
C GLY A 30 4.31 3.95 -11.06
N PHE A 31 3.87 3.40 -9.93
CA PHE A 31 2.46 3.12 -9.67
C PHE A 31 2.05 3.60 -8.27
N ASP A 32 0.79 3.98 -8.14
CA ASP A 32 0.23 4.37 -6.85
C ASP A 32 -0.17 3.12 -6.05
N LEU A 33 0.45 2.95 -4.88
CA LEU A 33 0.12 1.89 -3.94
C LEU A 33 -0.73 2.45 -2.82
N VAL A 34 -2.02 2.17 -2.83
CA VAL A 34 -2.94 2.58 -1.76
C VAL A 34 -3.09 1.45 -0.74
N LEU A 35 -2.61 1.67 0.49
CA LEU A 35 -2.73 0.73 1.59
C LEU A 35 -3.82 1.18 2.56
N VAL A 36 -4.77 0.31 2.86
CA VAL A 36 -5.92 0.61 3.73
C VAL A 36 -6.00 -0.40 4.86
N GLY A 37 -6.25 0.07 6.08
CA GLY A 37 -6.47 -0.76 7.26
C GLY A 37 -5.78 -0.18 8.49
N SER A 38 -6.23 -0.57 9.69
CA SER A 38 -5.66 -0.09 10.95
C SER A 38 -4.20 -0.50 11.16
N VAL A 39 -3.81 -1.66 10.63
CA VAL A 39 -2.44 -2.19 10.75
C VAL A 39 -1.44 -1.35 9.96
N VAL A 40 -1.78 -0.95 8.74
CA VAL A 40 -0.89 -0.15 7.89
C VAL A 40 -0.79 1.32 8.34
N GLN A 41 -1.67 1.75 9.24
CA GLN A 41 -1.59 3.07 9.88
C GLN A 41 -0.55 3.13 11.00
N GLN A 42 -0.03 1.98 11.48
CA GLN A 42 1.03 1.97 12.48
C GLN A 42 2.34 2.49 11.85
N PRO A 43 3.04 3.45 12.47
CA PRO A 43 4.28 4.02 11.92
C PRO A 43 5.32 2.97 11.56
N GLU A 44 5.48 1.95 12.41
CA GLU A 44 6.45 0.88 12.22
C GLU A 44 6.17 0.02 10.98
N ILE A 45 4.91 -0.07 10.55
CA ILE A 45 4.53 -0.76 9.31
C ILE A 45 4.68 0.19 8.13
N LYS A 46 4.13 1.40 8.25
CA LYS A 46 4.14 2.40 7.19
C LYS A 46 5.55 2.72 6.72
N ASP A 47 6.43 3.04 7.66
CA ASP A 47 7.77 3.52 7.38
C ASP A 47 8.63 2.38 6.83
N GLU A 48 8.48 1.18 7.39
CA GLU A 48 9.19 -0.02 6.92
C GLU A 48 8.79 -0.43 5.50
N VAL A 49 7.49 -0.41 5.18
CA VAL A 49 6.99 -0.72 3.84
C VAL A 49 7.46 0.33 2.84
N ALA A 50 7.35 1.62 3.16
CA ALA A 50 7.78 2.70 2.28
C ALA A 50 9.30 2.64 2.01
N HIS A 51 10.10 2.43 3.07
CA HIS A 51 11.54 2.31 2.97
C HIS A 51 11.95 1.15 2.05
N ARG A 52 11.42 -0.05 2.28
CA ARG A 52 11.79 -1.24 1.50
C ARG A 52 11.32 -1.19 0.05
N LEU A 53 10.16 -0.59 -0.23
CA LEU A 53 9.71 -0.41 -1.61
C LEU A 53 10.57 0.61 -2.36
N ALA A 54 11.08 1.63 -1.66
CA ALA A 54 12.06 2.56 -2.22
C ALA A 54 13.40 1.87 -2.50
N GLU A 55 13.91 1.05 -1.58
CA GLU A 55 15.13 0.25 -1.78
C GLU A 55 15.01 -0.73 -2.95
N ALA A 56 13.83 -1.33 -3.13
CA ALA A 56 13.55 -2.23 -4.24
C ALA A 56 13.45 -1.51 -5.60
N ASN A 57 13.46 -0.18 -5.62
CA ASN A 57 13.40 0.67 -6.82
C ASN A 57 12.24 0.33 -7.77
N VAL A 58 11.07 -0.02 -7.21
CA VAL A 58 9.89 -0.42 -8.00
C VAL A 58 8.96 0.75 -8.36
N GLY A 59 9.36 1.99 -8.05
CA GLY A 59 8.57 3.19 -8.38
C GLY A 59 7.20 3.26 -7.70
N ALA A 60 7.03 2.59 -6.55
CA ALA A 60 5.76 2.58 -5.83
C ALA A 60 5.57 3.87 -5.01
N ASN A 61 4.52 4.63 -5.32
CA ASN A 61 4.09 5.79 -4.53
C ASN A 61 3.13 5.33 -3.42
N VAL A 62 3.63 5.13 -2.21
CA VAL A 62 2.83 4.62 -1.09
C VAL A 62 1.90 5.71 -0.53
N THR A 63 0.60 5.47 -0.59
CA THR A 63 -0.43 6.34 -0.01
C THR A 63 -1.23 5.56 1.03
N ILE A 64 -1.30 6.10 2.25
CA ILE A 64 -2.13 5.56 3.34
C ILE A 64 -3.18 6.62 3.70
N PRO A 65 -4.43 6.46 3.26
CA PRO A 65 -5.45 7.45 3.51
C PRO A 65 -5.81 7.50 5.00
N THR A 66 -5.94 8.71 5.53
CA THR A 66 -6.34 8.98 6.92
C THR A 66 -7.85 8.86 7.12
N GLN A 67 -8.62 9.02 6.04
CA GLN A 67 -10.06 8.77 6.03
C GLN A 67 -10.32 7.37 5.45
N PRO A 68 -11.34 6.64 5.94
CA PRO A 68 -11.76 5.39 5.33
C PRO A 68 -11.96 5.64 3.83
N PRO A 69 -11.43 4.78 2.94
CA PRO A 69 -11.67 4.96 1.53
C PRO A 69 -13.17 4.90 1.32
N VAL A 70 -13.75 6.01 0.87
CA VAL A 70 -15.11 5.98 0.36
C VAL A 70 -15.03 5.11 -0.89
N PHE A 71 -15.48 3.86 -0.75
CA PHE A 71 -15.24 2.75 -1.65
C PHE A 71 -15.48 3.12 -3.11
N GLY A 72 -14.76 2.47 -4.03
CA GLY A 72 -14.85 2.68 -5.47
C GLY A 72 -16.29 2.77 -6.00
N ALA A 73 -17.24 2.04 -5.42
CA ALA A 73 -18.67 2.13 -5.74
C ALA A 73 -19.25 3.54 -5.53
N VAL A 74 -18.90 4.24 -4.45
CA VAL A 74 -19.36 5.61 -4.18
C VAL A 74 -18.69 6.60 -5.13
N LYS A 75 -17.40 6.45 -5.41
CA LYS A 75 -16.72 7.28 -6.42
C LYS A 75 -17.25 7.03 -7.84
N MET A 76 -17.62 5.79 -8.16
CA MET A 76 -18.27 5.43 -9.44
C MET A 76 -19.68 6.01 -9.53
N ALA A 77 -20.49 5.91 -8.48
CA ALA A 77 -21.83 6.50 -8.41
C ALA A 77 -21.79 8.05 -8.48
N LEU A 78 -20.80 8.68 -7.85
CA LEU A 78 -20.61 10.13 -7.93
C LEU A 78 -20.12 10.59 -9.31
N ARG A 79 -19.43 9.74 -10.09
CA ARG A 79 -19.08 10.03 -11.49
C ARG A 79 -20.29 9.92 -12.40
N SER A 80 -21.19 8.96 -12.21
CA SER A 80 -22.38 8.81 -13.04
C SER A 80 -23.45 9.89 -12.82
N LEU A 81 -23.44 10.58 -11.68
CA LEU A 81 -24.35 11.71 -11.39
C LEU A 81 -23.88 13.05 -11.97
N LYS A 82 -22.62 13.13 -12.45
CA LYS A 82 -22.04 14.34 -13.06
C LYS A 82 -21.95 14.25 -14.60
N SER A 83 -22.45 13.17 -15.18
CA SER A 83 -22.60 12.91 -16.62
C SER A 83 -24.03 13.18 -17.04
#